data_AF-A0A6B8RBS7-F1
#
_entry.id   AF-A0A6B8RBS7-F1
#
_cell.length_a   1.000
_cell.length_b   1.000
_cell.length_c   1.000
_cell.angle_alpha   90.00
_cell.angle_beta   90.00
_cell.angle_gamma   90.00
#
_symmetry.space_group_name_H-M   'P 1'
#
loop_
_entity.id
_entity.type
_entity.pdbx_description
1 polymer ?
#
loop_
_entity_poly.entity_id
_entity_poly.type
_entity_poly.pdbx_seq_one_letter_code
_entity_poly.pdbx_strand_id
1 'polypeptide(L)'
;MKKWLAIPLVIALLTFGSTAMAKDDHGKQDRNSHDLKVKDCKVLASLANALKKEKNLKAKAAIEKNIEKYKQKCKKDDNNKGMTDLQKVLADKAALQIGFGSNDSAQRVTGPIKLAAAGKKGSVITWSSSKPNSISNNGLTVVRSASMDETVIMTAKITINQVSESKTFTLLIKAFPVAITDTQKVTADKEALNILFNGTDTANSVTQALAALPSKGSNGSNITWYSGFPSVISNDGKTVIRPTTGNSDVVVLMIAIVSSNTVSDAKLFPFTIKQQLTDNQKVAADKAALEINFGGSDSAAQVTKALSLPTTGYYGSTIIWISSNPQNISNNGTAIGRPAHGTGDATVTLTAYITNNGIVDSKTFQVIVKQLP
;
A
#
# COMPACT_ATOMS: atom_id res chain seq x y z
N MET A 1 -53.30 9.91 33.72
CA MET A 1 -53.77 10.62 32.51
C MET A 1 -53.71 9.60 31.37
N LYS A 2 -54.80 8.87 31.05
CA LYS A 2 -55.83 9.23 30.02
C LYS A 2 -55.13 9.70 28.73
N LYS A 3 -55.28 9.09 27.54
CA LYS A 3 -56.53 8.67 26.89
C LYS A 3 -56.31 7.60 25.79
N TRP A 4 -57.30 6.70 25.70
CA TRP A 4 -57.75 5.93 24.53
C TRP A 4 -58.27 6.81 23.38
N LEU A 5 -58.27 6.25 22.16
CA LEU A 5 -59.18 6.45 21.00
C LEU A 5 -58.54 5.64 19.83
N ALA A 6 -58.99 4.52 19.26
CA ALA A 6 -60.27 3.85 19.07
C ALA A 6 -61.27 4.56 18.12
N ILE A 7 -61.56 3.87 16.98
CA ILE A 7 -62.86 3.74 16.25
C ILE A 7 -63.16 4.82 15.15
N PRO A 8 -63.89 4.54 14.03
CA PRO A 8 -64.08 3.32 13.17
C PRO A 8 -64.46 3.64 11.67
N LEU A 9 -65.26 2.74 11.02
CA LEU A 9 -66.25 2.93 9.92
C LEU A 9 -65.76 2.53 8.49
N VAL A 10 -66.45 1.80 7.59
CA VAL A 10 -67.85 1.33 7.35
C VAL A 10 -67.75 0.03 6.51
N ILE A 11 -68.25 -1.15 6.91
CA ILE A 11 -69.55 -1.81 6.57
C ILE A 11 -69.85 -2.03 5.06
N ALA A 12 -70.00 -3.30 4.67
CA ALA A 12 -71.11 -3.73 3.82
C ALA A 12 -71.53 -5.18 4.19
N LEU A 13 -72.79 -5.30 4.62
CA LEU A 13 -73.52 -6.52 5.00
C LEU A 13 -73.91 -7.38 3.78
N LEU A 14 -74.20 -8.65 4.06
CA LEU A 14 -75.37 -9.48 3.65
C LEU A 14 -74.90 -10.95 3.51
N THR A 15 -75.57 -12.03 3.95
CA THR A 15 -76.46 -12.40 5.06
C THR A 15 -76.85 -13.88 4.82
N PHE A 16 -77.09 -14.63 5.91
CA PHE A 16 -77.88 -15.87 6.06
C PHE A 16 -77.38 -17.23 5.49
N GLY A 17 -77.42 -18.27 6.36
CA GLY A 17 -77.59 -19.66 5.91
C GLY A 17 -76.99 -20.82 6.72
N SER A 18 -77.34 -20.93 8.01
CA SER A 18 -77.58 -22.14 8.83
C SER A 18 -76.88 -23.51 8.59
N THR A 19 -76.20 -23.99 9.65
CA THR A 19 -76.19 -25.34 10.29
C THR A 19 -76.57 -26.63 9.51
N ALA A 20 -75.73 -27.67 9.60
CA ALA A 20 -76.08 -28.99 10.18
C ALA A 20 -74.90 -29.99 10.15
N MET A 21 -74.95 -30.94 11.10
CA MET A 21 -73.92 -31.91 11.48
C MET A 21 -73.91 -33.22 10.65
N ALA A 22 -72.74 -33.87 10.66
CA ALA A 22 -72.46 -35.31 10.73
C ALA A 22 -73.11 -36.32 9.75
N LYS A 23 -72.27 -37.09 9.04
CA LYS A 23 -72.42 -38.55 8.93
C LYS A 23 -71.12 -39.23 8.46
N ASP A 24 -70.83 -40.37 9.10
CA ASP A 24 -69.70 -41.28 8.89
C ASP A 24 -69.51 -41.72 7.43
N ASP A 25 -68.26 -41.93 7.00
CA ASP A 25 -67.96 -43.00 6.05
C ASP A 25 -66.61 -43.66 6.35
N HIS A 26 -66.64 -44.99 6.31
CA HIS A 26 -65.58 -45.90 6.66
C HIS A 26 -64.44 -45.86 5.64
N GLY A 27 -63.22 -46.06 6.14
CA GLY A 27 -62.03 -46.06 5.32
C GLY A 27 -62.04 -47.08 4.19
N LYS A 28 -61.37 -46.73 3.09
CA LYS A 28 -60.69 -47.69 2.21
C LYS A 28 -59.34 -47.11 1.80
N GLN A 29 -58.33 -47.90 2.11
CA GLN A 29 -56.93 -47.71 1.78
C GLN A 29 -56.76 -47.39 0.30
N ASP A 30 -55.92 -46.39 0.02
CA ASP A 30 -55.38 -46.06 -1.28
C ASP A 30 -54.35 -47.13 -1.70
N ARG A 31 -54.82 -48.36 -1.90
CA ARG A 31 -54.10 -49.45 -2.59
C ARG A 31 -54.84 -49.67 -3.90
N ASN A 32 -54.42 -49.02 -5.00
CA ASN A 32 -54.53 -49.54 -6.38
C ASN A 32 -54.17 -48.53 -7.51
N SER A 33 -53.06 -47.81 -7.38
CA SER A 33 -52.46 -47.12 -8.55
C SER A 33 -51.01 -47.57 -8.79
N HIS A 34 -50.25 -47.72 -7.70
CA HIS A 34 -48.87 -48.18 -7.76
C HIS A 34 -48.73 -49.68 -8.07
N ASP A 35 -49.64 -50.53 -7.56
CA ASP A 35 -49.61 -51.99 -7.78
C ASP A 35 -50.09 -52.39 -9.18
N LEU A 36 -51.02 -51.62 -9.78
CA LEU A 36 -51.45 -51.80 -11.18
C LEU A 36 -50.35 -51.38 -12.17
N LYS A 37 -49.63 -50.28 -11.94
CA LYS A 37 -48.49 -49.86 -12.78
C LYS A 37 -47.28 -50.80 -12.72
N VAL A 38 -47.00 -51.40 -11.55
CA VAL A 38 -45.91 -52.39 -11.39
C VAL A 38 -46.24 -53.71 -12.10
N LYS A 39 -47.51 -54.12 -12.10
CA LYS A 39 -47.98 -55.27 -12.88
C LYS A 39 -47.84 -55.03 -14.38
N ASP A 40 -48.18 -53.83 -14.87
CA ASP A 40 -48.11 -53.49 -16.31
C ASP A 40 -46.69 -53.41 -16.87
N CYS A 41 -45.69 -52.90 -16.12
CA CYS A 41 -44.30 -52.86 -16.63
C CYS A 41 -43.57 -54.23 -16.51
N LYS A 42 -44.04 -55.19 -15.67
CA LYS A 42 -43.55 -56.59 -15.68
C LYS A 42 -43.92 -57.34 -16.96
N VAL A 43 -44.99 -56.91 -17.64
CA VAL A 43 -45.46 -57.51 -18.91
C VAL A 43 -44.43 -57.36 -20.04
N LEU A 44 -43.51 -56.38 -19.96
CA LEU A 44 -42.45 -56.17 -20.95
C LEU A 44 -41.50 -57.38 -21.07
N ALA A 45 -41.16 -58.05 -19.97
CA ALA A 45 -40.27 -59.22 -19.98
C ALA A 45 -40.95 -60.43 -20.63
N SER A 46 -42.24 -60.64 -20.37
CA SER A 46 -43.05 -61.67 -21.03
C SER A 46 -43.27 -61.39 -22.51
N LEU A 47 -43.49 -60.13 -22.91
CA LEU A 47 -43.63 -59.74 -24.32
C LEU A 47 -42.31 -59.90 -25.09
N ALA A 48 -41.17 -59.59 -24.48
CA ALA A 48 -39.85 -59.81 -25.08
C ALA A 48 -39.54 -61.31 -25.27
N ASN A 49 -39.97 -62.16 -24.33
CA ASN A 49 -39.86 -63.62 -24.47
C ASN A 49 -40.83 -64.20 -25.51
N ALA A 50 -42.05 -63.65 -25.62
CA ALA A 50 -43.00 -64.01 -26.68
C ALA A 50 -42.46 -63.63 -28.07
N LEU A 51 -41.84 -62.46 -28.21
CA LEU A 51 -41.21 -62.01 -29.47
C LEU A 51 -40.10 -62.96 -29.95
N LYS A 52 -39.31 -63.50 -29.03
CA LYS A 52 -38.24 -64.46 -29.34
C LYS A 52 -38.75 -65.82 -29.84
N LYS A 53 -39.96 -66.22 -29.42
CA LYS A 53 -40.55 -67.51 -29.77
C LYS A 53 -41.47 -67.45 -30.99
N GLU A 54 -41.93 -66.26 -31.37
CA GLU A 54 -42.85 -66.06 -32.49
C GLU A 54 -42.15 -66.17 -33.85
N LYS A 55 -42.73 -66.94 -34.78
CA LYS A 55 -42.19 -67.15 -36.15
C LYS A 55 -43.02 -66.43 -37.22
N ASN A 56 -44.25 -66.01 -36.89
CA ASN A 56 -45.11 -65.24 -37.78
C ASN A 56 -44.71 -63.74 -37.79
N LEU A 57 -44.37 -63.22 -38.97
CA LEU A 57 -43.87 -61.85 -39.14
C LEU A 57 -44.90 -60.77 -38.77
N LYS A 58 -46.18 -60.98 -39.04
CA LYS A 58 -47.24 -60.03 -38.68
C LYS A 58 -47.49 -60.00 -37.16
N ALA A 59 -47.41 -61.16 -36.52
CA ALA A 59 -47.51 -61.26 -35.06
C ALA A 59 -46.30 -60.64 -34.35
N LYS A 60 -45.08 -60.82 -34.87
CA LYS A 60 -43.86 -60.15 -34.37
C LYS A 60 -43.99 -58.63 -34.40
N ALA A 61 -44.42 -58.07 -35.53
CA ALA A 61 -44.61 -56.63 -35.67
C ALA A 61 -45.67 -56.08 -34.69
N ALA A 62 -46.74 -56.85 -34.43
CA ALA A 62 -47.76 -56.48 -33.44
C ALA A 62 -47.22 -56.52 -32.00
N ILE A 63 -46.40 -57.52 -31.66
CA ILE A 63 -45.75 -57.64 -30.34
C ILE A 63 -44.75 -56.49 -30.15
N GLU A 64 -43.96 -56.15 -31.17
CA GLU A 64 -43.02 -55.01 -31.13
C GLU A 64 -43.73 -53.68 -30.92
N LYS A 65 -44.84 -53.44 -31.65
CA LYS A 65 -45.67 -52.23 -31.48
C LYS A 65 -46.27 -52.13 -30.08
N ASN A 66 -46.67 -53.27 -29.49
CA ASN A 66 -47.15 -53.32 -28.12
C ASN A 66 -46.03 -53.07 -27.09
N ILE A 67 -44.84 -53.64 -27.29
CA ILE A 67 -43.67 -53.35 -26.46
C ILE A 67 -43.38 -51.86 -26.44
N GLU A 68 -43.41 -51.18 -27.60
CA GLU A 68 -43.17 -49.75 -27.67
C GLU A 68 -44.28 -48.94 -26.98
N LYS A 69 -45.55 -49.32 -27.18
CA LYS A 69 -46.69 -48.71 -26.48
C LYS A 69 -46.59 -48.83 -24.95
N TYR A 70 -46.13 -49.97 -24.44
CA TYR A 70 -45.91 -50.17 -23.00
C TYR A 70 -44.65 -49.45 -22.49
N LYS A 71 -43.57 -49.36 -23.29
CA LYS A 71 -42.40 -48.52 -22.97
C LYS A 71 -42.77 -47.04 -22.84
N GLN A 72 -43.63 -46.53 -23.72
CA GLN A 72 -44.10 -45.14 -23.66
C GLN A 72 -45.05 -44.90 -22.47
N LYS A 73 -45.90 -45.87 -22.11
CA LYS A 73 -46.74 -45.80 -20.91
C LYS A 73 -45.96 -45.85 -19.59
N CYS A 74 -44.80 -46.51 -19.56
CA CYS A 74 -43.88 -46.49 -18.42
C CYS A 74 -43.01 -45.20 -18.37
N LYS A 75 -43.19 -44.25 -19.29
CA LYS A 75 -42.46 -42.96 -19.34
C LYS A 75 -43.42 -41.76 -19.20
N LYS A 76 -43.87 -41.43 -17.98
CA LYS A 76 -44.19 -40.04 -17.58
C LYS A 76 -43.89 -39.82 -16.09
N ASP A 77 -43.19 -38.71 -15.87
CA ASP A 77 -42.92 -37.92 -14.65
C ASP A 77 -42.01 -38.53 -13.55
N ASP A 78 -40.72 -38.16 -13.59
CA ASP A 78 -39.92 -37.63 -12.46
C ASP A 78 -38.42 -37.57 -12.80
N ASN A 79 -37.81 -36.39 -12.66
CA ASN A 79 -36.42 -36.02 -13.05
C ASN A 79 -35.27 -36.79 -12.34
N ASN A 80 -35.50 -38.00 -11.81
CA ASN A 80 -34.49 -38.79 -11.11
C ASN A 80 -34.61 -40.33 -11.21
N LYS A 81 -35.54 -40.92 -11.98
CA LYS A 81 -35.62 -42.41 -12.09
C LYS A 81 -35.36 -42.92 -13.51
N GLY A 82 -34.09 -43.26 -13.76
CA GLY A 82 -33.54 -43.77 -15.02
C GLY A 82 -32.02 -43.61 -15.13
N MET A 83 -31.43 -42.75 -14.29
CA MET A 83 -29.98 -42.58 -14.20
C MET A 83 -29.35 -43.75 -13.42
N THR A 84 -28.27 -44.30 -13.96
CA THR A 84 -27.38 -45.21 -13.20
C THR A 84 -26.74 -44.46 -12.03
N ASP A 85 -26.28 -45.21 -11.03
CA ASP A 85 -25.57 -44.64 -9.87
C ASP A 85 -24.37 -43.77 -10.31
N LEU A 86 -23.61 -44.23 -11.32
CA LEU A 86 -22.53 -43.45 -11.92
C LEU A 86 -23.03 -42.16 -12.57
N GLN A 87 -24.14 -42.19 -13.30
CA GLN A 87 -24.71 -40.98 -13.91
C GLN A 87 -25.16 -39.97 -12.85
N LYS A 88 -25.74 -40.43 -11.73
CA LYS A 88 -26.12 -39.56 -10.60
C LYS A 88 -24.90 -38.92 -9.95
N VAL A 89 -23.87 -39.72 -9.67
CA VAL A 89 -22.61 -39.25 -9.09
C VAL A 89 -21.92 -38.24 -10.01
N LEU A 90 -21.87 -38.49 -11.32
CA LEU A 90 -21.29 -37.55 -12.29
C LEU A 90 -22.11 -36.25 -12.40
N ALA A 91 -23.44 -36.32 -12.35
CA ALA A 91 -24.30 -35.14 -12.36
C ALA A 91 -24.14 -34.30 -11.08
N ASP A 92 -24.08 -34.95 -9.91
CA ASP A 92 -23.84 -34.27 -8.64
C ASP A 92 -22.41 -33.69 -8.58
N LYS A 93 -21.39 -34.42 -9.07
CA LYS A 93 -20.01 -33.91 -9.23
C LYS A 93 -19.96 -32.69 -10.14
N ALA A 94 -20.64 -32.71 -11.28
CA ALA A 94 -20.69 -31.57 -12.20
C ALA A 94 -21.32 -30.33 -11.54
N ALA A 95 -22.43 -30.52 -10.82
CA ALA A 95 -23.17 -29.45 -10.15
C ALA A 95 -22.52 -28.96 -8.84
N LEU A 96 -21.61 -29.73 -8.24
CA LEU A 96 -21.02 -29.41 -6.94
C LEU A 96 -20.19 -28.12 -7.01
N GLN A 97 -20.49 -27.20 -6.09
CA GLN A 97 -19.79 -25.93 -5.88
C GLN A 97 -19.58 -25.72 -4.38
N ILE A 98 -18.56 -24.93 -4.03
CA ILE A 98 -18.37 -24.42 -2.67
C ILE A 98 -19.11 -23.08 -2.57
N GLY A 99 -19.87 -22.88 -1.50
CA GLY A 99 -20.49 -21.60 -1.19
C GLY A 99 -19.55 -20.72 -0.37
N PHE A 100 -19.48 -19.43 -0.68
CA PHE A 100 -18.66 -18.43 0.03
C PHE A 100 -19.54 -17.39 0.72
N GLY A 101 -19.00 -16.74 1.75
CA GLY A 101 -19.62 -15.57 2.38
C GLY A 101 -19.51 -14.31 1.52
N SER A 102 -20.13 -13.21 1.95
CA SER A 102 -19.98 -11.92 1.29
C SER A 102 -18.52 -11.50 1.24
N ASN A 103 -18.04 -11.08 0.07
CA ASN A 103 -16.65 -10.73 -0.24
C ASN A 103 -15.64 -11.89 -0.30
N ASP A 104 -16.07 -13.15 -0.12
CA ASP A 104 -15.21 -14.31 -0.27
C ASP A 104 -15.37 -14.99 -1.64
N SER A 105 -14.32 -15.70 -2.06
CA SER A 105 -14.28 -16.51 -3.28
C SER A 105 -13.22 -17.60 -3.17
N ALA A 106 -13.12 -18.49 -4.17
CA ALA A 106 -12.06 -19.49 -4.20
C ALA A 106 -10.64 -18.88 -4.17
N GLN A 107 -10.47 -17.67 -4.68
CA GLN A 107 -9.20 -16.93 -4.68
C GLN A 107 -9.06 -15.97 -3.49
N ARG A 108 -10.06 -15.90 -2.63
CA ARG A 108 -10.10 -14.98 -1.48
C ARG A 108 -10.96 -15.58 -0.39
N VAL A 109 -10.41 -16.53 0.37
CA VAL A 109 -11.09 -17.09 1.55
C VAL A 109 -10.62 -16.32 2.78
N THR A 110 -11.54 -15.59 3.41
CA THR A 110 -11.28 -14.84 4.66
C THR A 110 -12.16 -15.28 5.82
N GLY A 111 -13.18 -16.11 5.57
CA GLY A 111 -14.03 -16.72 6.59
C GLY A 111 -14.56 -18.11 6.19
N PRO A 112 -15.52 -18.65 6.96
CA PRO A 112 -16.08 -19.99 6.76
C PRO A 112 -16.68 -20.21 5.38
N ILE A 113 -16.52 -21.44 4.86
CA ILE A 113 -17.08 -21.88 3.57
C ILE A 113 -18.23 -22.86 3.77
N LYS A 114 -19.20 -22.83 2.85
CA LYS A 114 -20.37 -23.72 2.86
C LYS A 114 -20.11 -24.93 1.98
N LEU A 115 -20.09 -26.10 2.59
CA LEU A 115 -19.86 -27.38 1.94
C LEU A 115 -21.16 -28.19 1.93
N ALA A 116 -21.60 -28.64 0.75
CA ALA A 116 -22.79 -29.48 0.63
C ALA A 116 -22.50 -30.90 1.15
N ALA A 117 -23.38 -31.43 2.01
CA ALA A 117 -23.30 -32.81 2.50
C ALA A 117 -24.01 -33.83 1.60
N ALA A 118 -24.85 -33.36 0.68
CA ALA A 118 -25.57 -34.17 -0.29
C ALA A 118 -25.71 -33.47 -1.64
N GLY A 119 -25.72 -34.26 -2.71
CA GLY A 119 -26.00 -33.82 -4.07
C GLY A 119 -27.50 -33.85 -4.39
N LYS A 120 -27.91 -33.11 -5.42
CA LYS A 120 -29.33 -32.99 -5.83
C LYS A 120 -29.89 -34.31 -6.40
N LYS A 121 -29.03 -35.23 -6.83
CA LYS A 121 -29.38 -36.57 -7.30
C LYS A 121 -29.28 -37.64 -6.22
N GLY A 122 -28.95 -37.25 -4.98
CA GLY A 122 -28.97 -38.11 -3.80
C GLY A 122 -27.62 -38.69 -3.42
N SER A 123 -26.51 -38.27 -4.04
CA SER A 123 -25.18 -38.65 -3.58
C SER A 123 -24.89 -38.08 -2.18
N VAL A 124 -24.24 -38.86 -1.33
CA VAL A 124 -23.62 -38.39 -0.08
C VAL A 124 -22.27 -37.78 -0.43
N ILE A 125 -21.95 -36.62 0.15
CA ILE A 125 -20.71 -35.89 -0.10
C ILE A 125 -19.95 -35.76 1.21
N THR A 126 -18.76 -36.34 1.26
CA THR A 126 -17.81 -36.15 2.37
C THR A 126 -16.64 -35.31 1.91
N TRP A 127 -16.14 -34.46 2.80
CA TRP A 127 -15.09 -33.49 2.49
C TRP A 127 -13.83 -33.75 3.30
N SER A 128 -12.67 -33.54 2.67
CA SER A 128 -11.38 -33.49 3.32
C SER A 128 -10.59 -32.27 2.87
N SER A 129 -9.91 -31.63 3.83
CA SER A 129 -8.98 -30.54 3.58
C SER A 129 -7.55 -31.09 3.49
N SER A 130 -6.77 -30.59 2.54
CA SER A 130 -5.33 -30.87 2.50
C SER A 130 -4.58 -30.21 3.66
N LYS A 131 -5.18 -29.22 4.33
CA LYS A 131 -4.63 -28.51 5.49
C LYS A 131 -5.73 -28.25 6.54
N PRO A 132 -6.11 -29.27 7.33
CA PRO A 132 -7.21 -29.16 8.30
C PRO A 132 -7.04 -28.08 9.37
N ASN A 133 -5.80 -27.66 9.65
CA ASN A 133 -5.49 -26.57 10.58
C ASN A 133 -5.81 -25.18 9.99
N SER A 134 -5.82 -25.04 8.67
CA SER A 134 -6.09 -23.76 7.98
C SER A 134 -7.56 -23.66 7.56
N ILE A 135 -8.12 -24.72 6.99
CA ILE A 135 -9.58 -24.89 6.80
C ILE A 135 -9.95 -26.28 7.29
N SER A 136 -10.86 -26.37 8.25
CA SER A 136 -11.35 -27.65 8.77
C SER A 136 -12.09 -28.46 7.69
N ASN A 137 -12.16 -29.79 7.85
CA ASN A 137 -12.84 -30.67 6.87
C ASN A 137 -14.32 -30.32 6.65
N ASN A 138 -14.98 -29.69 7.62
CA ASN A 138 -16.36 -29.21 7.51
C ASN A 138 -16.49 -27.76 7.00
N GLY A 139 -15.37 -27.08 6.73
CA GLY A 139 -15.34 -25.71 6.20
C GLY A 139 -15.71 -24.61 7.18
N LEU A 140 -16.03 -24.94 8.44
CA LEU A 140 -16.54 -23.98 9.44
C LEU A 140 -15.43 -23.18 10.13
N THR A 141 -14.24 -23.76 10.28
CA THR A 141 -13.10 -23.09 10.91
C THR A 141 -12.12 -22.68 9.82
N VAL A 142 -11.80 -21.39 9.76
CA VAL A 142 -10.77 -20.83 8.88
C VAL A 142 -9.75 -20.07 9.71
N VAL A 143 -8.52 -20.55 9.72
CA VAL A 143 -7.37 -19.92 10.38
C VAL A 143 -6.52 -19.27 9.31
N ARG A 144 -6.27 -17.97 9.48
CA ARG A 144 -5.50 -17.17 8.52
C ARG A 144 -4.11 -16.93 9.05
N SER A 145 -3.10 -17.12 8.20
CA SER A 145 -1.72 -16.77 8.51
C SER A 145 -1.55 -15.25 8.63
N ALA A 146 -0.57 -14.82 9.44
CA ALA A 146 -0.24 -13.41 9.67
C ALA A 146 0.58 -12.78 8.54
N SER A 147 1.28 -13.59 7.74
CA SER A 147 2.38 -13.12 6.90
C SER A 147 2.27 -13.48 5.41
N MET A 148 1.58 -14.56 5.05
CA MET A 148 1.46 -14.98 3.66
C MET A 148 0.19 -15.77 3.38
N ASP A 149 -0.32 -15.65 2.16
CA ASP A 149 -1.48 -16.43 1.74
C ASP A 149 -1.14 -17.92 1.70
N GLU A 150 -2.18 -18.75 1.87
CA GLU A 150 -2.01 -20.20 1.88
C GLU A 150 -2.99 -20.88 0.93
N THR A 151 -2.44 -21.73 0.05
CA THR A 151 -3.25 -22.59 -0.82
C THR A 151 -3.66 -23.87 -0.08
N VAL A 152 -4.95 -24.18 -0.12
CA VAL A 152 -5.57 -25.40 0.43
C VAL A 152 -6.41 -26.08 -0.65
N ILE A 153 -6.34 -27.41 -0.73
CA ILE A 153 -7.17 -28.20 -1.64
C ILE A 153 -8.27 -28.87 -0.81
N MET A 154 -9.52 -28.52 -1.09
CA MET A 154 -10.69 -29.21 -0.57
C MET A 154 -11.09 -30.32 -1.53
N THR A 155 -11.16 -31.56 -1.03
CA THR A 155 -11.55 -32.74 -1.81
C THR A 155 -12.92 -33.22 -1.36
N ALA A 156 -13.88 -33.20 -2.26
CA ALA A 156 -15.19 -33.82 -2.08
C ALA A 156 -15.18 -35.24 -2.65
N LYS A 157 -15.54 -36.23 -1.82
CA LYS A 157 -15.86 -37.59 -2.24
C LYS A 157 -17.38 -37.72 -2.36
N ILE A 158 -17.87 -37.86 -3.59
CA ILE A 158 -19.29 -37.97 -3.95
C ILE A 158 -19.61 -39.46 -4.12
N THR A 159 -20.59 -39.98 -3.38
CA THR A 159 -20.87 -41.42 -3.33
C THR A 159 -22.37 -41.70 -3.42
N ILE A 160 -22.76 -42.68 -4.23
CA ILE A 160 -24.10 -43.27 -4.19
C ILE A 160 -23.95 -44.80 -4.23
N ASN A 161 -24.52 -45.50 -3.25
CA ASN A 161 -24.29 -46.94 -3.06
C ASN A 161 -22.79 -47.29 -3.07
N GLN A 162 -22.34 -48.08 -4.05
CA GLN A 162 -20.93 -48.48 -4.22
C GLN A 162 -20.14 -47.64 -5.24
N VAL A 163 -20.79 -46.68 -5.92
CA VAL A 163 -20.12 -45.83 -6.92
C VAL A 163 -19.66 -44.54 -6.26
N SER A 164 -18.40 -44.17 -6.48
CA SER A 164 -17.80 -42.97 -5.90
C SER A 164 -16.90 -42.25 -6.89
N GLU A 165 -16.91 -40.92 -6.83
CA GLU A 165 -16.06 -40.03 -7.60
C GLU A 165 -15.52 -38.92 -6.68
N SER A 166 -14.38 -38.35 -7.06
CA SER A 166 -13.79 -37.22 -6.33
C SER A 166 -13.80 -35.94 -7.17
N LYS A 167 -13.99 -34.79 -6.51
CA LYS A 167 -13.80 -33.46 -7.08
C LYS A 167 -12.95 -32.62 -6.13
N THR A 168 -11.96 -31.94 -6.68
CA THR A 168 -11.08 -31.05 -5.91
C THR A 168 -11.42 -29.59 -6.19
N PHE A 169 -11.20 -28.76 -5.18
CA PHE A 169 -11.34 -27.31 -5.25
C PHE A 169 -10.09 -26.68 -4.62
N THR A 170 -9.39 -25.86 -5.38
CA THR A 170 -8.24 -25.10 -4.88
C THR A 170 -8.74 -23.79 -4.30
N LEU A 171 -8.40 -23.55 -3.04
CA LEU A 171 -8.76 -22.36 -2.28
C LEU A 171 -7.51 -21.57 -1.88
N LEU A 172 -7.57 -20.24 -1.99
CA LEU A 172 -6.54 -19.33 -1.50
C LEU A 172 -7.02 -18.63 -0.23
N ILE A 173 -6.48 -19.04 0.91
CA ILE A 173 -6.71 -18.39 2.20
C ILE A 173 -5.85 -17.13 2.23
N LYS A 174 -6.49 -15.97 2.36
CA LYS A 174 -5.75 -14.71 2.43
C LYS A 174 -5.15 -14.54 3.81
N ALA A 175 -3.87 -14.13 3.85
CA ALA A 175 -3.26 -13.67 5.08
C ALA A 175 -4.10 -12.56 5.72
N PHE A 176 -4.09 -12.50 7.05
CA PHE A 176 -4.51 -11.31 7.77
C PHE A 176 -3.24 -10.59 8.19
N PRO A 177 -2.84 -9.49 7.51
CA PRO A 177 -1.63 -8.78 7.91
C PRO A 177 -1.81 -8.32 9.35
N VAL A 178 -0.99 -8.84 10.27
CA VAL A 178 -0.95 -8.34 11.63
C VAL A 178 -0.40 -6.92 11.54
N ALA A 179 -1.16 -5.94 12.03
CA ALA A 179 -0.65 -4.59 12.18
C ALA A 179 0.60 -4.66 13.09
N ILE A 180 1.73 -4.15 12.63
CA ILE A 180 2.93 -3.98 13.46
C ILE A 180 2.53 -3.31 14.78
N THR A 181 2.96 -3.91 15.90
CA THR A 181 2.58 -3.40 17.22
C THR A 181 3.15 -2.01 17.45
N ASP A 182 2.56 -1.24 18.35
CA ASP A 182 3.07 0.11 18.67
C ASP A 182 4.54 0.08 19.15
N THR A 183 4.93 -0.95 19.90
CA THR A 183 6.32 -1.19 20.28
C THR A 183 7.22 -1.43 19.08
N GLN A 184 6.81 -2.28 18.13
CA GLN A 184 7.58 -2.54 16.91
C GLN A 184 7.72 -1.28 16.05
N LYS A 185 6.65 -0.47 15.94
CA LYS A 185 6.68 0.82 15.23
C LYS A 185 7.71 1.76 15.86
N VAL A 186 7.63 1.97 17.18
CA VAL A 186 8.52 2.88 17.89
C VAL A 186 9.97 2.41 17.78
N THR A 187 10.25 1.12 17.95
CA THR A 187 11.62 0.57 17.82
C THR A 187 12.16 0.75 16.40
N ALA A 188 11.42 0.34 15.36
CA ALA A 188 11.87 0.43 13.98
C ALA A 188 12.04 1.90 13.53
N ASP A 189 11.10 2.77 13.89
CA ASP A 189 11.18 4.20 13.57
C ASP A 189 12.33 4.88 14.32
N LYS A 190 12.58 4.52 15.59
CA LYS A 190 13.74 5.00 16.35
C LYS A 190 15.05 4.58 15.71
N GLU A 191 15.19 3.30 15.32
CA GLU A 191 16.41 2.80 14.68
C GLU A 191 16.68 3.54 13.36
N ALA A 192 15.65 3.69 12.52
CA ALA A 192 15.74 4.37 11.23
C ALA A 192 15.86 5.90 11.31
N LEU A 193 15.51 6.52 12.45
CA LEU A 193 15.52 7.97 12.60
C LEU A 193 16.93 8.55 12.47
N ASN A 194 17.11 9.40 11.46
CA ASN A 194 18.32 10.17 11.20
C ASN A 194 17.98 11.64 11.01
N ILE A 195 18.95 12.52 11.27
CA ILE A 195 18.82 13.96 11.07
C ILE A 195 19.61 14.35 9.84
N LEU A 196 19.00 15.19 9.00
CA LEU A 196 19.65 15.78 7.83
C LEU A 196 20.16 17.18 8.20
N PHE A 197 21.29 17.56 7.61
CA PHE A 197 21.93 18.86 7.80
C PHE A 197 21.89 19.65 6.49
N ASN A 198 21.91 20.98 6.58
CA ASN A 198 21.95 21.85 5.42
C ASN A 198 23.40 22.15 5.02
N GLY A 199 23.66 22.27 3.71
CA GLY A 199 24.98 22.61 3.19
C GLY A 199 26.02 21.55 3.53
N THR A 200 27.12 21.96 4.15
CA THR A 200 28.24 21.09 4.56
C THR A 200 28.25 20.78 6.05
N ASP A 201 27.21 21.19 6.80
CA ASP A 201 27.12 20.91 8.23
C ASP A 201 27.01 19.41 8.52
N THR A 202 27.50 19.00 9.68
CA THR A 202 27.38 17.63 10.20
C THR A 202 27.07 17.68 11.69
N ALA A 203 26.76 16.54 12.33
CA ALA A 203 26.55 16.49 13.77
C ALA A 203 27.73 17.06 14.58
N ASN A 204 28.96 16.91 14.09
CA ASN A 204 30.16 17.41 14.78
C ASN A 204 30.55 18.84 14.38
N SER A 205 29.81 19.47 13.48
CA SER A 205 30.07 20.83 13.03
C SER A 205 28.78 21.45 12.51
N VAL A 206 27.99 21.99 13.44
CA VAL A 206 26.78 22.75 13.14
C VAL A 206 27.10 24.24 13.19
N THR A 207 26.87 24.92 12.08
CA THR A 207 27.11 26.35 11.88
C THR A 207 25.87 27.10 11.42
N GLN A 208 24.80 26.40 11.08
CA GLN A 208 23.53 26.96 10.62
C GLN A 208 22.34 26.13 11.07
N ALA A 209 21.13 26.58 10.73
CA ALA A 209 19.90 25.85 10.98
C ALA A 209 19.95 24.44 10.37
N LEU A 210 19.35 23.47 11.08
CA LEU A 210 19.22 22.10 10.60
C LEU A 210 18.27 22.01 9.42
N ALA A 211 18.35 20.91 8.66
CA ALA A 211 17.27 20.59 7.74
C ALA A 211 16.01 20.23 8.55
N ALA A 212 14.86 20.20 7.88
CA ALA A 212 13.58 19.94 8.54
C ALA A 212 13.63 18.63 9.36
N LEU A 213 13.39 18.74 10.67
CA LEU A 213 13.35 17.59 11.56
C LEU A 213 12.08 16.76 11.29
N PRO A 214 12.20 15.43 11.14
CA PRO A 214 11.04 14.57 10.90
C PRO A 214 10.04 14.62 12.07
N SER A 215 8.75 14.80 11.77
CA SER A 215 7.65 14.71 12.75
C SER A 215 6.96 13.35 12.77
N LYS A 216 7.30 12.48 11.80
CA LYS A 216 6.74 11.14 11.62
C LYS A 216 7.83 10.13 11.25
N GLY A 217 7.74 8.93 11.81
CA GLY A 217 8.48 7.76 11.37
C GLY A 217 7.81 7.06 10.19
N SER A 218 8.56 6.23 9.46
CA SER A 218 8.07 5.51 8.28
C SER A 218 6.99 4.47 8.62
N ASN A 219 6.95 3.99 9.87
CA ASN A 219 5.94 3.08 10.41
C ASN A 219 4.79 3.81 11.13
N GLY A 220 4.78 5.14 11.07
CA GLY A 220 3.68 6.00 11.52
C GLY A 220 3.82 6.60 12.92
N SER A 221 4.91 6.30 13.64
CA SER A 221 5.17 6.90 14.97
C SER A 221 5.24 8.42 14.86
N ASN A 222 4.75 9.13 15.87
CA ASN A 222 4.98 10.56 16.04
C ASN A 222 6.39 10.81 16.57
N ILE A 223 7.03 11.88 16.11
CA ILE A 223 8.36 12.28 16.58
C ILE A 223 8.27 13.73 17.07
N THR A 224 8.61 13.95 18.33
CA THR A 224 8.67 15.27 18.96
C THR A 224 10.10 15.56 19.37
N TRP A 225 10.58 16.77 19.09
CA TRP A 225 11.96 17.15 19.31
C TRP A 225 12.11 18.13 20.47
N TYR A 226 13.19 17.95 21.24
CA TYR A 226 13.60 18.84 22.31
C TYR A 226 15.10 19.09 22.23
N SER A 227 15.51 20.32 22.50
CA SER A 227 16.90 20.68 22.68
C SER A 227 17.27 20.63 24.15
N GLY A 228 18.40 19.99 24.47
CA GLY A 228 19.02 20.08 25.78
C GLY A 228 19.57 21.48 26.09
N PHE A 229 19.71 22.35 25.07
CA PHE A 229 20.10 23.74 25.27
C PHE A 229 19.37 24.70 24.30
N PRO A 230 18.09 25.02 24.56
CA PRO A 230 17.24 25.80 23.65
C PRO A 230 17.76 27.21 23.31
N SER A 231 18.59 27.79 24.18
CA SER A 231 19.25 29.08 23.94
C SER A 231 20.38 29.03 22.91
N VAL A 232 20.88 27.83 22.57
CA VAL A 232 21.93 27.62 21.57
C VAL A 232 21.32 27.05 20.28
N ILE A 233 20.41 26.09 20.40
CA ILE A 233 19.64 25.55 19.29
C ILE A 233 18.19 25.31 19.71
N SER A 234 17.23 25.85 18.97
CA SER A 234 15.80 25.68 19.28
C SER A 234 15.34 24.22 19.13
N ASN A 235 14.23 23.87 19.77
CA ASN A 235 13.66 22.52 19.71
C ASN A 235 13.34 22.05 18.27
N ASP A 236 13.02 22.97 17.36
CA ASP A 236 12.76 22.68 15.95
C ASP A 236 14.02 22.74 15.06
N GLY A 237 15.19 23.02 15.65
CA GLY A 237 16.48 23.10 14.95
C GLY A 237 16.64 24.30 14.01
N LYS A 238 15.67 25.22 13.96
CA LYS A 238 15.67 26.33 12.98
C LYS A 238 16.45 27.54 13.45
N THR A 239 16.54 27.77 14.76
CA THR A 239 17.34 28.84 15.32
C THR A 239 18.61 28.25 15.91
N VAL A 240 19.76 28.66 15.38
CA VAL A 240 21.08 28.26 15.89
C VAL A 240 21.86 29.53 16.25
N ILE A 241 22.16 29.67 17.53
CA ILE A 241 22.96 30.76 18.09
C ILE A 241 24.34 30.21 18.37
N ARG A 242 25.30 30.58 17.52
CA ARG A 242 26.68 30.15 17.65
C ARG A 242 27.36 30.90 18.81
N PRO A 243 28.17 30.21 19.63
CA PRO A 243 29.01 30.88 20.62
C PRO A 243 29.84 31.99 19.99
N THR A 244 30.00 33.11 20.69
CA THR A 244 30.85 34.20 20.21
C THR A 244 32.31 33.77 20.18
N THR A 245 33.06 34.39 19.28
CA THR A 245 34.50 34.17 19.10
C THR A 245 35.26 34.23 20.43
N GLY A 246 36.12 33.25 20.68
CA GLY A 246 36.91 33.14 21.91
C GLY A 246 36.30 32.24 22.98
N ASN A 247 35.04 31.82 22.79
CA ASN A 247 34.47 30.70 23.51
C ASN A 247 34.80 29.37 22.83
N SER A 248 34.67 28.27 23.56
CA SER A 248 34.72 26.92 22.97
C SER A 248 33.44 26.60 22.20
N ASP A 249 33.53 25.62 21.29
CA ASP A 249 32.34 25.01 20.71
C ASP A 249 31.44 24.45 21.81
N VAL A 250 30.13 24.45 21.57
CA VAL A 250 29.14 23.96 22.55
C VAL A 250 28.57 22.64 22.07
N VAL A 251 28.60 21.62 22.95
CA VAL A 251 27.92 20.35 22.69
C VAL A 251 26.49 20.42 23.23
N VAL A 252 25.51 20.11 22.38
CA VAL A 252 24.08 20.05 22.72
C VAL A 252 23.54 18.66 22.44
N LEU A 253 22.69 18.13 23.31
CA LEU A 253 21.93 16.91 23.04
C LEU A 253 20.55 17.26 22.48
N MET A 254 20.29 16.92 21.23
CA MET A 254 18.94 16.92 20.67
C MET A 254 18.25 15.60 20.98
N ILE A 255 17.03 15.69 21.47
CA ILE A 255 16.25 14.56 22.00
C ILE A 255 15.03 14.38 21.11
N ALA A 256 14.92 13.23 20.46
CA ALA A 256 13.72 12.81 19.75
C ALA A 256 12.90 11.87 20.62
N ILE A 257 11.67 12.24 20.92
CA ILE A 257 10.67 11.34 21.54
C ILE A 257 9.85 10.72 20.40
N VAL A 258 10.05 9.43 20.18
CA VAL A 258 9.32 8.61 19.20
C VAL A 258 8.18 7.91 19.92
N SER A 259 6.95 8.06 19.43
CA SER A 259 5.75 7.55 20.12
C SER A 259 4.68 6.99 19.19
N SER A 260 4.02 5.92 19.64
CA SER A 260 2.81 5.36 19.04
C SER A 260 1.85 4.96 20.16
N ASN A 261 0.68 5.59 20.22
CA ASN A 261 -0.29 5.47 21.32
C ASN A 261 0.39 5.67 22.69
N THR A 262 0.36 4.65 23.57
CA THR A 262 0.93 4.71 24.93
C THR A 262 2.40 4.30 24.98
N VAL A 263 2.99 3.86 23.87
CA VAL A 263 4.40 3.46 23.80
C VAL A 263 5.24 4.64 23.32
N SER A 264 6.34 4.90 24.02
CA SER A 264 7.31 5.92 23.62
C SER A 264 8.73 5.51 23.98
N ASP A 265 9.69 5.96 23.19
CA ASP A 265 11.12 5.81 23.45
C ASP A 265 11.85 7.07 22.97
N ALA A 266 13.04 7.33 23.54
CA ALA A 266 13.87 8.48 23.20
C ALA A 266 15.11 8.06 22.40
N LYS A 267 15.51 8.91 21.45
CA LYS A 267 16.81 8.85 20.78
C LYS A 267 17.55 10.16 20.98
N LEU A 268 18.84 10.05 21.30
CA LEU A 268 19.71 11.19 21.57
C LEU A 268 20.65 11.43 20.38
N PHE A 269 20.77 12.69 19.99
CA PHE A 269 21.65 13.14 18.92
C PHE A 269 22.58 14.21 19.49
N PRO A 270 23.85 13.88 19.79
CA PRO A 270 24.83 14.87 20.22
C PRO A 270 25.27 15.72 19.03
N PHE A 271 25.21 17.03 19.20
CA PHE A 271 25.64 18.02 18.23
C PHE A 271 26.73 18.91 18.80
N THR A 272 27.69 19.28 17.95
CA THR A 272 28.71 20.29 18.26
C THR A 272 28.40 21.56 17.48
N ILE A 273 27.90 22.58 18.18
CA ILE A 273 27.65 23.90 17.63
C ILE A 273 28.97 24.68 17.63
N LYS A 274 29.45 25.02 16.43
CA LYS A 274 30.74 25.70 16.27
C LYS A 274 30.63 27.16 16.68
N GLN A 275 31.64 27.65 17.39
CA GLN A 275 31.77 29.09 17.64
C GLN A 275 31.83 29.89 16.33
N GLN A 276 31.58 31.19 16.40
CA GLN A 276 31.78 32.12 15.29
C GLN A 276 33.26 32.18 14.86
N LEU A 277 33.52 32.47 13.59
CA LEU A 277 34.89 32.62 13.07
C LEU A 277 35.61 33.74 13.82
N THR A 278 36.92 33.55 14.06
CA THR A 278 37.78 34.65 14.52
C THR A 278 37.96 35.70 13.44
N ASP A 279 38.29 36.94 13.82
CA ASP A 279 38.47 38.01 12.83
C ASP A 279 39.61 37.70 11.85
N ASN A 280 40.67 37.00 12.30
CA ASN A 280 41.70 36.45 11.43
C ASN A 280 41.16 35.40 10.44
N GLN A 281 40.31 34.48 10.90
CA GLN A 281 39.66 33.50 10.01
C GLN A 281 38.70 34.17 9.01
N LYS A 282 37.97 35.22 9.42
CA LYS A 282 37.12 36.01 8.52
C LYS A 282 37.96 36.69 7.44
N VAL A 283 39.05 37.37 7.81
CA VAL A 283 39.97 38.02 6.86
C VAL A 283 40.56 36.98 5.89
N ALA A 284 41.01 35.83 6.38
CA ALA A 284 41.55 34.76 5.55
C ALA A 284 40.50 34.17 4.59
N ALA A 285 39.27 33.96 5.04
CA ALA A 285 38.17 33.45 4.22
C ALA A 285 37.73 34.47 3.16
N ASP A 286 37.60 35.75 3.53
CA ASP A 286 37.29 36.85 2.61
C ASP A 286 38.41 37.04 1.58
N LYS A 287 39.68 36.93 1.98
CA LYS A 287 40.82 36.95 1.06
C LYS A 287 40.79 35.79 0.06
N ALA A 288 40.48 34.58 0.53
CA ALA A 288 40.38 33.42 -0.34
C ALA A 288 39.28 33.63 -1.40
N ALA A 289 38.12 34.15 -0.98
CA ALA A 289 36.96 34.40 -1.84
C ALA A 289 37.06 35.68 -2.70
N LEU A 290 37.99 36.59 -2.41
CA LEU A 290 38.09 37.87 -3.12
C LEU A 290 38.53 37.68 -4.57
N GLU A 291 37.70 38.16 -5.49
CA GLU A 291 37.95 38.19 -6.92
C GLU A 291 37.61 39.57 -7.50
N ILE A 292 38.23 39.92 -8.64
CA ILE A 292 37.88 41.13 -9.41
C ILE A 292 36.82 40.76 -10.43
N ASN A 293 35.72 41.52 -10.47
CA ASN A 293 34.77 41.44 -11.56
C ASN A 293 35.16 42.45 -12.65
N PHE A 294 35.63 41.93 -13.78
CA PHE A 294 36.12 42.73 -14.92
C PHE A 294 34.98 43.29 -15.80
N GLY A 295 33.78 42.68 -15.76
CA GLY A 295 32.63 43.09 -16.55
C GLY A 295 32.76 42.84 -18.06
N GLY A 296 31.64 42.52 -18.72
CA GLY A 296 31.61 42.31 -20.17
C GLY A 296 32.57 41.22 -20.65
N SER A 297 33.43 41.57 -21.61
CA SER A 297 34.44 40.68 -22.20
C SER A 297 35.87 40.97 -21.72
N ASP A 298 36.04 41.80 -20.70
CA ASP A 298 37.36 42.12 -20.14
C ASP A 298 37.86 40.99 -19.24
N SER A 299 39.17 40.96 -19.03
CA SER A 299 39.84 40.01 -18.14
C SER A 299 41.09 40.63 -17.52
N ALA A 300 41.76 39.91 -16.62
CA ALA A 300 43.05 40.35 -16.07
C ALA A 300 44.09 40.66 -17.17
N ALA A 301 44.07 39.96 -18.30
CA ALA A 301 45.00 40.20 -19.42
C ALA A 301 44.52 41.26 -20.42
N GLN A 302 43.29 41.76 -20.26
CA GLN A 302 42.64 42.66 -21.21
C GLN A 302 41.65 43.57 -20.50
N VAL A 303 42.16 44.60 -19.81
CA VAL A 303 41.36 45.65 -19.20
C VAL A 303 41.23 46.81 -20.17
N THR A 304 39.99 47.12 -20.54
CA THR A 304 39.60 48.24 -21.40
C THR A 304 38.51 49.11 -20.77
N LYS A 305 37.84 48.61 -19.73
CA LYS A 305 36.70 49.24 -19.05
C LYS A 305 36.88 49.23 -17.53
N ALA A 306 36.03 50.03 -16.87
CA ALA A 306 35.99 50.14 -15.42
C ALA A 306 35.81 48.78 -14.74
N LEU A 307 36.51 48.58 -13.64
CA LEU A 307 36.45 47.38 -12.81
C LEU A 307 35.44 47.57 -11.70
N SER A 308 34.75 46.49 -11.34
CA SER A 308 33.94 46.44 -10.12
C SER A 308 34.76 45.79 -9.00
N LEU A 309 35.34 46.63 -8.14
CA LEU A 309 36.17 46.20 -7.02
C LEU A 309 35.33 46.10 -5.74
N PRO A 310 35.18 44.91 -5.12
CA PRO A 310 34.44 44.76 -3.86
C PRO A 310 35.09 45.56 -2.74
N THR A 311 34.27 46.29 -1.97
CA THR A 311 34.71 47.05 -0.77
C THR A 311 34.39 46.32 0.54
N THR A 312 33.67 45.21 0.48
CA THR A 312 33.29 44.39 1.63
C THR A 312 33.36 42.91 1.28
N GLY A 313 33.93 42.10 2.17
CA GLY A 313 33.93 40.64 2.10
C GLY A 313 32.63 40.03 2.62
N TYR A 314 32.38 38.77 2.27
CA TYR A 314 31.18 38.03 2.67
C TYR A 314 31.08 37.88 4.20
N TYR A 315 32.21 37.69 4.87
CA TYR A 315 32.30 37.60 6.33
C TYR A 315 32.47 38.96 7.02
N GLY A 316 32.25 40.06 6.29
CA GLY A 316 32.17 41.42 6.83
C GLY A 316 33.50 42.16 6.92
N SER A 317 34.60 41.66 6.34
CA SER A 317 35.84 42.43 6.25
C SER A 317 35.67 43.65 5.35
N THR A 318 36.26 44.79 5.71
CA THR A 318 36.37 45.96 4.84
C THR A 318 37.53 45.77 3.88
N ILE A 319 37.37 46.16 2.62
CA ILE A 319 38.38 45.99 1.57
C ILE A 319 38.71 47.37 0.97
N ILE A 320 39.98 47.75 1.06
CA ILE A 320 40.51 49.00 0.48
C ILE A 320 41.49 48.63 -0.64
N TRP A 321 41.32 49.24 -1.80
CA TRP A 321 42.13 48.97 -2.98
C TRP A 321 43.15 50.09 -3.22
N ILE A 322 44.37 49.70 -3.61
CA ILE A 322 45.43 50.61 -4.04
C ILE A 322 45.97 50.14 -5.39
N SER A 323 46.04 51.06 -6.34
CA SER A 323 46.64 50.84 -7.65
C SER A 323 48.11 51.24 -7.65
N SER A 324 48.97 50.40 -8.23
CA SER A 324 50.36 50.75 -8.50
C SER A 324 50.50 51.85 -9.55
N ASN A 325 49.46 52.10 -10.35
CA ASN A 325 49.43 53.14 -11.36
C ASN A 325 48.02 53.76 -11.49
N PRO A 326 47.70 54.75 -10.65
CA PRO A 326 46.39 55.42 -10.64
C PRO A 326 46.02 56.13 -11.94
N GLN A 327 46.98 56.42 -12.82
CA GLN A 327 46.71 57.03 -14.14
C GLN A 327 46.09 56.01 -15.10
N ASN A 328 46.51 54.75 -15.04
CA ASN A 328 45.93 53.69 -15.85
C ASN A 328 44.68 53.08 -15.23
N ILE A 329 44.68 52.85 -13.91
CA ILE A 329 43.52 52.37 -13.16
C ILE A 329 43.49 53.10 -11.81
N SER A 330 42.46 53.91 -11.57
CA SER A 330 42.22 54.55 -10.27
C SER A 330 42.07 53.54 -9.13
N ASN A 331 42.31 53.94 -7.87
CA ASN A 331 42.24 53.04 -6.71
C ASN A 331 40.89 52.34 -6.54
N ASN A 332 39.78 52.97 -6.93
CA ASN A 332 38.44 52.35 -6.88
C ASN A 332 38.07 51.59 -8.17
N GLY A 333 38.98 51.51 -9.15
CA GLY A 333 38.80 50.79 -10.41
C GLY A 333 37.88 51.46 -11.43
N THR A 334 37.29 52.62 -11.12
CA THR A 334 36.24 53.23 -11.96
C THR A 334 36.76 54.04 -13.13
N ALA A 335 37.88 54.75 -12.96
CA ALA A 335 38.55 55.47 -14.03
C ALA A 335 39.66 54.61 -14.64
N ILE A 336 39.64 54.48 -15.98
CA ILE A 336 40.61 53.73 -16.78
C ILE A 336 41.27 54.67 -17.79
N GLY A 337 42.57 54.91 -17.63
CA GLY A 337 43.42 55.62 -18.59
C GLY A 337 44.13 54.61 -19.49
N ARG A 338 43.61 54.40 -20.70
CA ARG A 338 44.25 53.50 -21.67
C ARG A 338 45.47 54.18 -22.30
N PRO A 339 46.62 53.50 -22.42
CA PRO A 339 47.78 54.03 -23.14
C PRO A 339 47.44 54.40 -24.59
N ALA A 340 48.14 55.36 -25.16
CA ALA A 340 47.92 55.77 -26.55
C ALA A 340 48.30 54.66 -27.54
N HIS A 341 47.71 54.67 -28.73
CA HIS A 341 48.05 53.71 -29.77
C HIS A 341 49.55 53.78 -30.11
N GLY A 342 50.24 52.64 -30.08
CA GLY A 342 51.67 52.49 -30.37
C GLY A 342 52.59 52.57 -29.14
N THR A 343 52.06 52.85 -27.94
CA THR A 343 52.88 52.85 -26.69
C THR A 343 53.01 51.48 -26.04
N GLY A 344 52.16 50.52 -26.44
CA GLY A 344 52.04 49.22 -25.80
C GLY A 344 51.10 49.22 -24.59
N ASP A 345 50.78 48.02 -24.11
CA ASP A 345 49.89 47.78 -22.97
C ASP A 345 50.58 48.15 -21.64
N ALA A 346 49.80 48.57 -20.65
CA ALA A 346 50.30 48.90 -19.32
C ALA A 346 49.96 47.81 -18.30
N THR A 347 50.96 47.33 -17.56
CA THR A 347 50.74 46.41 -16.44
C THR A 347 50.50 47.20 -15.15
N VAL A 348 49.42 46.89 -14.45
CA VAL A 348 49.05 47.50 -13.17
C VAL A 348 48.88 46.40 -12.12
N THR A 349 49.41 46.61 -10.92
CA THR A 349 49.15 45.76 -9.76
C THR A 349 48.14 46.45 -8.87
N LEU A 350 46.99 45.82 -8.67
CA LEU A 350 45.97 46.22 -7.70
C LEU A 350 46.18 45.44 -6.41
N THR A 351 46.37 46.15 -5.30
CA THR A 351 46.51 45.56 -3.97
C THR A 351 45.24 45.83 -3.17
N ALA A 352 44.56 44.76 -2.76
CA ALA A 352 43.44 44.80 -1.83
C ALA A 352 43.95 44.60 -0.40
N TYR A 353 43.70 45.56 0.48
CA TYR A 353 43.89 45.45 1.94
C TYR A 353 42.56 45.07 2.58
N ILE A 354 42.53 43.92 3.23
CA ILE A 354 41.33 43.28 3.78
C ILE A 354 41.45 43.36 5.29
N THR A 355 40.50 44.03 5.94
CA THR A 355 40.57 44.35 7.36
C THR A 355 39.30 43.96 8.11
N ASN A 356 39.45 43.33 9.27
CA ASN A 356 38.36 43.06 10.20
C ASN A 356 38.85 43.30 11.64
N ASN A 357 38.21 44.23 12.37
CA ASN A 357 38.56 44.58 13.77
C ASN A 357 40.07 44.75 14.04
N GLY A 358 40.81 45.35 13.11
CA GLY A 358 42.25 45.60 13.25
C GLY A 358 43.17 44.47 12.78
N ILE A 359 42.64 43.28 12.45
CA ILE A 359 43.39 42.27 11.70
C ILE A 359 43.42 42.67 10.22
N VAL A 360 44.61 42.68 9.63
CA VAL A 360 44.83 43.09 8.24
C VAL A 360 45.59 42.01 7.49
N ASP A 361 45.12 41.69 6.29
CA ASP A 361 45.87 40.93 5.29
C ASP A 361 45.72 41.62 3.91
N SER A 362 46.54 41.24 2.93
CA SER A 362 46.46 41.77 1.58
C SER A 362 46.45 40.69 0.51
N LYS A 363 45.84 41.01 -0.65
CA LYS A 363 45.84 40.19 -1.87
C LYS A 363 46.15 41.07 -3.07
N THR A 364 47.06 40.63 -3.91
CA THR A 364 47.47 41.36 -5.11
C THR A 364 46.87 40.72 -6.36
N PHE A 365 46.53 41.57 -7.32
CA PHE A 365 46.02 41.19 -8.64
C PHE A 365 46.81 41.96 -9.68
N GLN A 366 47.46 41.22 -10.59
CA GLN A 366 48.10 41.84 -11.74
C GLN A 366 47.10 41.92 -12.89
N VAL A 367 46.98 43.09 -13.49
CA VAL A 367 46.09 43.35 -14.62
C VAL A 367 46.82 44.10 -15.74
N ILE A 368 46.37 43.92 -16.98
CA ILE A 368 46.96 44.52 -18.19
C ILE A 368 45.92 45.44 -18.83
N VAL A 369 46.19 46.75 -18.83
CA VAL A 369 45.39 47.76 -19.53
C VAL A 369 45.82 47.83 -20.97
N LYS A 370 44.90 47.51 -21.88
CA LYS A 370 45.19 47.59 -23.31
C LYS A 370 45.32 49.03 -23.79
N GLN A 371 46.33 49.27 -24.62
CA GLN A 371 46.42 50.53 -25.38
C GLN A 371 45.16 50.77 -26.22
N LEU A 372 44.97 52.00 -26.68
CA LEU A 372 43.91 52.35 -27.63
C LEU A 372 44.13 51.65 -28.98
N PRO A 373 43.04 51.26 -29.69
CA PRO A 373 43.11 50.58 -30.98
C PRO A 373 43.78 51.38 -32.08
#